data_AF-A0A3D4CUS3-F1
#
_entry.id   AF-A0A3D4CUS3-F1
#
_cell.length_a   1.000
_cell.length_b   1.000
_cell.length_c   1.000
_cell.angle_alpha   90.00
_cell.angle_beta   90.00
_cell.angle_gamma   90.00
#
_symmetry.space_group_name_H-M   'P 1'
#
loop_
_entity.id
_entity.type
_entity.pdbx_description
1 polymer ?
#
loop_
_entity_poly.entity_id
_entity_poly.type
_entity_poly.pdbx_seq_one_letter_code
_entity_poly.pdbx_strand_id
1 'polypeptide(L)'
;KPMTVIFEYGVPLSTCAQIKNWSQQWQQLSSLDFVSADPTSTFNADLEALTDVVALANANPAKPNGSAINQLRTNNFIEPFTLDWTMREWQITGAGVAPSHLTAVTTKQTPANSKWNTSDLASYLNTFEADIVAGTHTVPLSFPGATPFLSGQSAVPSPAFFWDAPGIANNEGRHHFSLNTCNGCHGGEAGAQLPTVGGLPLDPVTGMGATGPSSNAPSFVHIAERNAMSQSHLSRFLTGTGSALSDPVSGVPRVFDDLTRRAADLDFAANMPCLMLSLTPALATRSH
;
A
#
# COMPACT_ATOMS: atom_id res chain seq x y z
N LYS A 1 5.78 18.78 -8.48
CA LYS A 1 4.88 17.72 -7.97
C LYS A 1 4.45 18.10 -6.54
N PRO A 2 3.17 18.03 -6.15
CA PRO A 2 2.77 18.27 -4.77
C PRO A 2 3.42 17.21 -3.88
N MET A 3 3.65 17.60 -2.63
CA MET A 3 4.03 16.66 -1.60
C MET A 3 2.80 15.84 -1.23
N THR A 4 2.90 14.53 -1.35
CA THR A 4 1.89 13.59 -0.86
C THR A 4 2.48 12.81 0.30
N VAL A 5 1.63 12.55 1.30
CA VAL A 5 2.01 11.86 2.52
C VAL A 5 1.00 10.75 2.78
N ILE A 6 1.49 9.54 3.10
CA ILE A 6 0.68 8.43 3.61
C ILE A 6 1.00 8.29 5.09
N PHE A 7 -0.03 8.28 5.92
CA PHE A 7 0.06 7.91 7.33
C PHE A 7 -0.47 6.49 7.48
N GLU A 8 0.37 5.59 7.97
CA GLU A 8 -0.01 4.21 8.23
C GLU A 8 0.00 3.97 9.74
N TYR A 9 -1.18 3.70 10.29
CA TYR A 9 -1.38 3.53 11.73
C TYR A 9 -1.36 2.06 12.13
N GLY A 10 -0.78 1.79 13.30
CA GLY A 10 -0.93 0.52 13.99
C GLY A 10 -2.12 0.61 14.94
N VAL A 11 -3.11 -0.26 14.72
CA VAL A 11 -4.33 -0.31 15.54
C VAL A 11 -3.98 -0.84 16.94
N PRO A 12 -4.19 -0.06 18.02
CA PRO A 12 -3.85 -0.46 19.39
C PRO A 12 -4.90 -1.40 20.02
N LEU A 13 -5.45 -2.33 19.24
CA LEU A 13 -6.43 -3.32 19.66
C LEU A 13 -5.83 -4.72 19.47
N SER A 14 -5.73 -5.50 20.54
CA SER A 14 -4.98 -6.77 20.53
C SER A 14 -5.78 -7.98 20.99
N THR A 15 -6.90 -7.77 21.69
CA THR A 15 -7.78 -8.89 22.06
C THR A 15 -8.75 -9.20 20.93
N CYS A 16 -9.11 -10.47 20.79
CA CYS A 16 -10.11 -10.88 19.80
C CYS A 16 -11.41 -10.07 19.93
N ALA A 17 -11.93 -9.92 21.15
CA ALA A 17 -13.18 -9.19 21.38
C ALA A 17 -13.12 -7.75 20.86
N GLN A 18 -12.01 -7.04 21.07
CA GLN A 18 -11.81 -5.69 20.54
C GLN A 18 -11.77 -5.68 19.02
N ILE A 19 -10.98 -6.58 18.40
CA ILE A 19 -10.85 -6.66 16.94
C ILE A 19 -12.19 -6.97 16.28
N LYS A 20 -12.94 -7.94 16.81
CA LYS A 20 -14.27 -8.30 16.30
C LYS A 20 -15.24 -7.14 16.40
N ASN A 21 -15.32 -6.50 17.57
CA ASN A 21 -16.23 -5.38 17.79
C ASN A 21 -15.92 -4.22 16.83
N TRP A 22 -14.65 -3.83 16.73
CA TRP A 22 -14.23 -2.77 15.81
C TRP A 22 -14.52 -3.13 14.35
N SER A 23 -14.32 -4.39 13.95
CA SER A 23 -14.65 -4.87 12.59
C SER A 23 -16.16 -4.81 12.30
N GLN A 24 -16.99 -5.18 13.29
CA GLN A 24 -18.45 -5.09 13.19
C GLN A 24 -18.92 -3.63 13.08
N GLN A 25 -18.30 -2.71 13.84
CA GLN A 25 -18.59 -1.27 13.74
C GLN A 25 -18.24 -0.72 12.36
N TRP A 26 -17.11 -1.12 11.77
CA TRP A 26 -16.77 -0.79 10.38
C TRP A 26 -17.83 -1.31 9.38
N GLN A 27 -18.32 -2.55 9.56
CA GLN A 27 -19.40 -3.07 8.73
C GLN A 27 -20.70 -2.28 8.91
N GLN A 28 -21.04 -1.88 10.13
CA GLN A 28 -22.27 -1.13 10.44
C GLN A 28 -22.34 0.21 9.69
N LEU A 29 -21.21 0.86 9.42
CA LEU A 29 -21.19 2.08 8.59
C LEU A 29 -21.86 1.90 7.22
N SER A 30 -21.78 0.69 6.63
CA SER A 30 -22.41 0.40 5.33
C SER A 30 -23.94 0.39 5.35
N SER A 31 -24.53 0.33 6.54
CA SER A 31 -26.00 0.38 6.74
C SER A 31 -26.53 1.79 6.97
N LEU A 32 -25.64 2.78 7.08
CA LEU A 32 -25.98 4.18 7.33
C LEU A 32 -25.90 4.98 6.03
N ASP A 33 -26.89 5.84 5.81
CA ASP A 33 -26.81 6.83 4.73
C ASP A 33 -25.73 7.88 5.04
N PHE A 34 -25.10 8.45 4.02
CA PHE A 34 -24.25 9.62 4.23
C PHE A 34 -25.11 10.81 4.71
N VAL A 35 -24.53 11.69 5.54
CA VAL A 35 -25.23 12.89 6.07
C VAL A 35 -25.76 13.81 4.97
N SER A 36 -25.18 13.74 3.77
CA SER A 36 -25.67 14.43 2.56
C SER A 36 -27.01 13.92 2.04
N ALA A 37 -27.32 12.64 2.25
CA ALA A 37 -28.56 11.99 1.82
C ALA A 37 -29.60 11.98 2.95
N ASP A 38 -29.16 11.73 4.18
CA ASP A 38 -29.97 11.83 5.39
C ASP A 38 -29.26 12.68 6.46
N PRO A 39 -29.71 13.93 6.69
CA PRO A 39 -29.14 14.81 7.72
C PRO A 39 -29.21 14.27 9.16
N THR A 40 -30.03 13.24 9.42
CA THR A 40 -30.17 12.61 10.74
C THR A 40 -29.25 11.41 10.95
N SER A 41 -28.53 10.99 9.91
CA SER A 41 -27.59 9.87 9.98
C SER A 41 -26.44 10.10 10.96
N THR A 42 -26.04 9.04 11.66
CA THR A 42 -24.87 9.02 12.57
C THR A 42 -23.55 8.71 11.86
N PHE A 43 -23.55 8.49 10.54
CA PHE A 43 -22.38 8.00 9.77
C PHE A 43 -21.06 8.71 10.12
N ASN A 44 -21.05 10.05 10.14
CA ASN A 44 -19.83 10.81 10.40
C ASN A 44 -19.34 10.65 11.85
N ALA A 45 -20.25 10.61 12.82
CA ALA A 45 -19.90 10.44 14.23
C ALA A 45 -19.38 9.02 14.51
N ASP A 46 -20.00 8.01 13.90
CA ASP A 46 -19.57 6.61 14.02
C ASP A 46 -18.21 6.40 13.31
N LEU A 47 -18.00 7.02 12.14
CA LEU A 47 -16.71 7.01 11.44
C LEU A 47 -15.62 7.72 12.26
N GLU A 48 -15.91 8.87 12.86
CA GLU A 48 -14.97 9.59 13.73
C GLU A 48 -14.54 8.70 14.90
N ALA A 49 -15.49 8.10 15.62
CA ALA A 49 -15.22 7.19 16.73
C ALA A 49 -14.35 5.98 16.32
N LEU A 50 -14.57 5.43 15.13
CA LEU A 50 -13.75 4.34 14.57
C LEU A 50 -12.32 4.79 14.28
N THR A 51 -12.13 6.02 13.77
CA THR A 51 -10.81 6.56 13.42
C THR A 51 -10.04 7.13 14.62
N ASP A 52 -10.73 7.60 15.66
CA ASP A 52 -10.15 8.12 16.90
C ASP A 52 -9.30 7.08 17.64
N VAL A 53 -9.63 5.79 17.46
CA VAL A 53 -8.84 4.65 17.94
C VAL A 53 -7.36 4.75 17.56
N VAL A 54 -7.04 5.40 16.44
CA VAL A 54 -5.66 5.60 15.97
C VAL A 54 -5.26 7.07 15.78
N ALA A 55 -6.22 7.96 15.53
CA ALA A 55 -5.93 9.34 15.15
C ALA A 55 -5.66 10.27 16.34
N LEU A 56 -6.20 9.97 17.52
CA LEU A 56 -6.06 10.84 18.69
C LEU A 56 -4.62 10.88 19.21
N ALA A 57 -4.28 12.01 19.85
CA ALA A 57 -3.05 12.12 20.62
C ALA A 57 -3.03 11.05 21.72
N ASN A 58 -1.87 10.41 21.93
CA ASN A 58 -1.72 9.30 22.88
C ASN A 58 -2.59 8.06 22.58
N ALA A 59 -3.07 7.87 21.34
CA ALA A 59 -3.80 6.66 20.94
C ALA A 59 -3.01 5.36 21.19
N ASN A 60 -1.68 5.40 21.22
CA ASN A 60 -0.85 4.28 21.66
C ASN A 60 0.30 4.74 22.58
N PRO A 61 0.08 4.81 23.91
CA PRO A 61 1.06 5.31 24.87
C PRO A 61 2.37 4.51 24.95
N ALA A 62 2.37 3.25 24.47
CA ALA A 62 3.56 2.41 24.44
C ALA A 62 4.52 2.74 23.29
N LYS A 63 4.07 3.53 22.30
CA LYS A 63 4.87 3.95 21.15
C LYS A 63 5.50 5.32 21.34
N PRO A 64 6.58 5.65 20.61
CA PRO A 64 7.15 7.00 20.63
C PRO A 64 6.10 8.08 20.41
N ASN A 65 6.17 9.15 21.20
CA ASN A 65 5.19 10.24 21.24
C ASN A 65 3.74 9.83 21.56
N GLY A 66 3.52 8.62 22.09
CA GLY A 66 2.18 8.07 22.29
C GLY A 66 1.40 7.87 20.97
N SER A 67 2.05 7.96 19.82
CA SER A 67 1.39 7.95 18.51
C SER A 67 1.10 6.53 18.03
N ALA A 68 -0.08 6.32 17.45
CA ALA A 68 -0.39 5.06 16.77
C ALA A 68 0.33 4.93 15.41
N ILE A 69 0.97 5.96 14.87
CA ILE A 69 1.67 5.92 13.56
C ILE A 69 2.76 4.83 13.54
N ASN A 70 2.65 3.85 12.65
CA ASN A 70 3.69 2.84 12.40
C ASN A 70 4.75 3.40 11.46
N GLN A 71 4.32 3.97 10.34
CA GLN A 71 5.19 4.46 9.29
C GLN A 71 4.51 5.59 8.52
N LEU A 72 5.34 6.46 7.95
CA LEU A 72 4.94 7.55 7.08
C LEU A 72 5.67 7.40 5.76
N ARG A 73 4.98 7.62 4.64
CA ARG A 73 5.60 7.59 3.31
C ARG A 73 5.41 8.91 2.58
N THR A 74 6.46 9.38 1.93
CA THR A 74 6.44 10.61 1.13
C THR A 74 6.96 10.34 -0.27
N ASN A 75 6.42 11.01 -1.28
CA ASN A 75 7.07 11.11 -2.58
C ASN A 75 8.25 12.08 -2.56
N ASN A 76 9.17 11.98 -3.53
CA ASN A 76 10.01 13.12 -3.86
C ASN A 76 9.15 14.25 -4.43
N PHE A 77 9.27 15.42 -3.83
CA PHE A 77 8.53 16.64 -4.20
C PHE A 77 9.46 17.84 -4.44
N ILE A 78 10.77 17.69 -4.20
CA ILE A 78 11.77 18.74 -4.35
C ILE A 78 12.51 18.55 -5.68
N GLU A 79 12.69 19.68 -6.39
CA GLU A 79 13.34 19.82 -7.69
C GLU A 79 14.76 19.21 -7.75
N PRO A 80 15.23 18.73 -8.92
CA PRO A 80 14.59 18.88 -10.22
C PRO A 80 13.55 17.78 -10.53
N PHE A 81 12.38 18.18 -11.05
CA PHE A 81 11.31 17.28 -11.51
C PHE A 81 11.69 16.40 -12.72
N THR A 82 12.95 16.45 -13.16
CA THR A 82 13.55 15.55 -14.15
C THR A 82 13.94 14.19 -13.58
N LEU A 83 13.91 14.03 -12.25
CA LEU A 83 14.19 12.77 -11.58
C LEU A 83 12.95 11.86 -11.54
N ASP A 84 13.20 10.56 -11.58
CA ASP A 84 12.17 9.53 -11.43
C ASP A 84 11.34 9.77 -10.15
N TRP A 85 10.06 9.43 -10.21
CA TRP A 85 9.25 9.42 -9.00
C TRP A 85 9.87 8.42 -8.02
N THR A 86 10.06 8.87 -6.78
CA THR A 86 10.52 8.01 -5.69
C THR A 86 9.63 8.17 -4.47
N MET A 87 9.54 7.11 -3.68
CA MET A 87 8.90 7.08 -2.36
C MET A 87 9.95 6.74 -1.30
N ARG A 88 9.86 7.40 -0.14
CA ARG A 88 10.68 7.13 1.04
C ARG A 88 9.79 6.85 2.24
N GLU A 89 10.32 6.06 3.17
CA GLU A 89 9.63 5.68 4.40
C GLU A 89 10.31 6.33 5.62
N TRP A 90 9.48 6.72 6.58
CA TRP A 90 9.86 7.39 7.80
C TRP A 90 9.18 6.74 8.99
N GLN A 91 9.86 6.68 10.13
CA GLN A 91 9.30 6.18 11.38
C GLN A 91 9.65 7.13 12.53
N ILE A 92 8.78 7.22 13.53
CA ILE A 92 9.10 7.88 14.80
C ILE A 92 9.93 6.89 15.61
N THR A 93 11.21 7.17 15.80
CA THR A 93 12.11 6.25 16.52
C THR A 93 12.08 6.54 18.02
N GLY A 94 12.04 5.50 18.85
CA GLY A 94 12.13 5.64 20.32
C GLY A 94 13.56 5.82 20.85
N ALA A 95 14.56 5.67 19.97
CA ALA A 95 15.98 5.70 20.28
C ALA A 95 16.78 6.26 19.10
N GLY A 96 18.08 6.51 19.30
CA GLY A 96 19.00 7.03 18.28
C GLY A 96 19.32 8.51 18.47
N VAL A 97 19.83 9.16 17.42
CA VAL A 97 20.31 10.55 17.46
C VAL A 97 19.20 11.60 17.54
N ALA A 98 17.96 11.21 17.21
CA ALA A 98 16.78 12.05 17.26
C ALA A 98 15.58 11.22 17.73
N PRO A 99 15.57 10.78 19.00
CA PRO A 99 14.42 10.05 19.55
C PRO A 99 13.18 10.94 19.45
N SER A 100 12.02 10.33 19.29
CA SER A 100 10.74 11.02 19.13
C SER A 100 10.60 11.88 17.86
N HIS A 101 11.56 11.84 16.94
CA HIS A 101 11.46 12.51 15.63
C HIS A 101 11.21 11.50 14.50
N LEU A 102 10.64 11.99 13.40
CA LEU A 102 10.61 11.24 12.15
C LEU A 102 12.05 11.06 11.64
N THR A 103 12.46 9.80 11.50
CA THR A 103 13.75 9.41 10.95
C THR A 103 13.52 8.60 9.68
N ALA A 104 14.31 8.86 8.63
CA ALA A 104 14.26 8.07 7.41
C ALA A 104 14.68 6.63 7.72
N VAL A 105 13.91 5.66 7.22
CA VAL A 105 14.21 4.23 7.34
C VAL A 105 14.24 3.58 5.96
N THR A 106 14.54 2.29 5.92
CA THR A 106 14.41 1.52 4.68
C THR A 106 12.95 1.39 4.25
N THR A 107 12.71 1.41 2.94
CA THR A 107 11.39 1.14 2.37
C THR A 107 11.11 -0.34 2.48
N LYS A 108 10.10 -0.73 3.27
CA LYS A 108 9.81 -2.14 3.54
C LYS A 108 9.56 -2.92 2.25
N GLN A 109 9.97 -4.18 2.25
CA GLN A 109 9.85 -5.14 1.15
C GLN A 109 10.44 -4.70 -0.20
N THR A 110 11.18 -3.59 -0.29
CA THR A 110 11.66 -3.06 -1.57
C THR A 110 13.18 -3.13 -1.67
N PRO A 111 13.76 -3.99 -2.53
CA PRO A 111 15.20 -4.05 -2.72
C PRO A 111 15.77 -2.77 -3.31
N ALA A 112 17.08 -2.58 -3.17
CA ALA A 112 17.81 -1.54 -3.89
C ALA A 112 17.65 -1.73 -5.40
N ASN A 113 17.36 -0.67 -6.15
CA ASN A 113 17.13 -0.73 -7.60
C ASN A 113 18.28 -1.40 -8.36
N SER A 114 19.51 -1.35 -7.85
CA SER A 114 20.68 -2.04 -8.41
C SER A 114 20.60 -3.57 -8.36
N LYS A 115 19.58 -4.13 -7.70
CA LYS A 115 19.29 -5.57 -7.67
C LYS A 115 18.39 -6.00 -8.81
N TRP A 116 17.82 -5.06 -9.56
CA TRP A 116 17.04 -5.42 -10.75
C TRP A 116 17.94 -6.10 -11.78
N ASN A 117 17.45 -7.20 -12.39
CA ASN A 117 18.17 -7.96 -13.40
C ASN A 117 19.52 -8.54 -12.92
N THR A 118 19.66 -8.89 -11.64
CA THR A 118 20.89 -9.51 -11.10
C THR A 118 20.68 -10.95 -10.65
N SER A 119 21.77 -11.72 -10.64
CA SER A 119 21.79 -13.08 -10.09
C SER A 119 21.46 -13.13 -8.60
N ASP A 120 21.78 -12.08 -7.84
CA ASP A 120 21.47 -11.98 -6.42
C ASP A 120 19.95 -11.96 -6.19
N LEU A 121 19.22 -11.20 -7.03
CA LEU A 121 17.75 -11.17 -6.99
C LEU A 121 17.17 -12.53 -7.33
N ALA A 122 17.63 -13.15 -8.42
CA ALA A 122 17.17 -14.49 -8.80
C ALA A 122 17.43 -15.52 -7.69
N SER A 123 18.60 -15.49 -7.08
CA SER A 123 18.96 -16.36 -5.95
C SER A 123 18.05 -16.13 -4.75
N TYR A 124 17.76 -14.87 -4.40
CA TYR A 124 16.82 -14.55 -3.30
C TYR A 124 15.40 -15.05 -3.60
N LEU A 125 14.86 -14.76 -4.79
CA LEU A 125 13.51 -15.21 -5.20
C LEU A 125 13.39 -16.74 -5.18
N ASN A 126 14.39 -17.45 -5.70
CA ASN A 126 14.39 -18.91 -5.71
C ASN A 126 14.56 -19.50 -4.30
N THR A 127 15.32 -18.84 -3.41
CA THR A 127 15.53 -19.30 -2.03
C THR A 127 14.27 -19.15 -1.18
N PHE A 128 13.54 -18.04 -1.34
CA PHE A 128 12.39 -17.68 -0.52
C PHE A 128 11.05 -17.84 -1.24
N GLU A 129 11.01 -18.60 -2.34
CA GLU A 129 9.82 -18.72 -3.20
C GLU A 129 8.55 -19.05 -2.41
N ALA A 130 8.63 -20.05 -1.51
CA ALA A 130 7.50 -20.48 -0.70
C ALA A 130 6.99 -19.36 0.22
N ASP A 131 7.88 -18.61 0.86
CA ASP A 131 7.53 -17.48 1.73
C ASP A 131 7.02 -16.28 0.93
N ILE A 132 7.52 -16.10 -0.30
CA ILE A 132 7.07 -15.05 -1.21
C ILE A 132 5.64 -15.30 -1.66
N VAL A 133 5.34 -16.51 -2.13
CA VAL A 133 3.99 -16.90 -2.54
C VAL A 133 3.02 -16.90 -1.35
N ALA A 134 3.51 -17.19 -0.14
CA ALA A 134 2.71 -17.10 1.09
C ALA A 134 2.54 -15.68 1.64
N GLY A 135 3.24 -14.67 1.08
CA GLY A 135 3.24 -13.30 1.59
C GLY A 135 3.91 -13.12 2.96
N THR A 136 4.72 -14.09 3.40
CA THR A 136 5.39 -14.11 4.71
C THR A 136 6.85 -13.68 4.67
N HIS A 137 7.42 -13.52 3.46
CA HIS A 137 8.81 -13.15 3.27
C HIS A 137 9.16 -11.75 3.83
N THR A 138 10.44 -11.52 4.08
CA THR A 138 10.98 -10.22 4.41
C THR A 138 12.23 -9.96 3.60
N VAL A 139 12.24 -8.89 2.80
CA VAL A 139 13.46 -8.44 2.12
C VAL A 139 14.50 -7.97 3.14
N PRO A 140 15.66 -8.64 3.25
CA PRO A 140 16.65 -8.35 4.29
C PRO A 140 17.52 -7.14 3.93
N LEU A 141 18.13 -6.52 4.94
CA LEU A 141 19.12 -5.45 4.73
C LEU A 141 20.31 -5.89 3.87
N SER A 142 20.70 -7.16 3.99
CA SER A 142 21.77 -7.81 3.23
C SER A 142 21.35 -9.22 2.83
N PHE A 143 21.87 -9.67 1.69
CA PHE A 143 21.75 -11.05 1.20
C PHE A 143 23.15 -11.51 0.73
N PRO A 144 23.50 -12.80 0.74
CA PRO A 144 24.84 -13.25 0.36
C PRO A 144 25.32 -12.66 -0.97
N GLY A 145 26.49 -11.98 -0.96
CA GLY A 145 27.04 -11.28 -2.13
C GLY A 145 26.40 -9.91 -2.43
N ALA A 146 25.34 -9.53 -1.71
CA ALA A 146 24.53 -8.36 -1.98
C ALA A 146 24.31 -7.50 -0.72
N THR A 147 25.09 -6.44 -0.55
CA THR A 147 24.90 -5.46 0.54
C THR A 147 25.10 -4.03 0.01
N PRO A 148 24.13 -3.13 0.17
CA PRO A 148 22.77 -3.36 0.71
C PRO A 148 21.91 -4.19 -0.26
N PHE A 149 20.95 -4.93 0.28
CA PHE A 149 19.89 -5.60 -0.50
C PHE A 149 18.57 -4.83 -0.40
N LEU A 150 18.14 -4.41 0.79
CA LEU A 150 16.98 -3.53 0.99
C LEU A 150 17.32 -2.05 0.71
N SER A 151 16.37 -1.30 0.17
CA SER A 151 16.55 0.10 -0.21
C SER A 151 16.06 1.11 0.83
N GLY A 152 16.66 2.31 0.84
CA GLY A 152 16.14 3.51 1.51
C GLY A 152 15.14 4.32 0.67
N GLN A 153 14.83 3.84 -0.52
CA GLN A 153 13.84 4.45 -1.43
C GLN A 153 13.25 3.41 -2.38
N SER A 154 12.04 3.66 -2.84
CA SER A 154 11.45 2.98 -3.97
C SER A 154 11.42 3.94 -5.15
N ALA A 155 12.06 3.62 -6.28
CA ALA A 155 11.89 4.40 -7.52
C ALA A 155 11.10 3.57 -8.53
N VAL A 156 10.23 4.22 -9.29
CA VAL A 156 9.55 3.63 -10.45
C VAL A 156 10.19 4.22 -11.70
N PRO A 157 11.23 3.58 -12.28
CA PRO A 157 12.00 4.16 -13.39
C PRO A 157 11.18 4.22 -14.69
N SER A 158 10.22 3.30 -14.82
CA SER A 158 9.25 3.34 -15.89
C SER A 158 7.90 2.81 -15.40
N PRO A 159 6.79 3.20 -16.04
CA PRO A 159 5.46 2.69 -15.73
C PRO A 159 5.30 1.18 -15.94
N ALA A 160 6.18 0.59 -16.78
CA ALA A 160 6.22 -0.84 -17.04
C ALA A 160 7.24 -1.56 -16.15
N PHE A 161 7.78 -0.91 -15.12
CA PHE A 161 8.80 -1.51 -14.26
C PHE A 161 8.23 -2.66 -13.43
N PHE A 162 8.91 -3.80 -13.42
CA PHE A 162 8.67 -4.91 -12.52
C PHE A 162 10.00 -5.55 -12.12
N TRP A 163 10.01 -6.24 -10.97
CA TRP A 163 11.20 -6.96 -10.52
C TRP A 163 11.35 -8.27 -11.27
N ASP A 164 12.46 -8.42 -11.99
CA ASP A 164 12.78 -9.62 -12.75
C ASP A 164 14.29 -9.78 -12.88
N ALA A 165 14.73 -11.02 -13.15
CA ALA A 165 16.12 -11.38 -13.39
C ALA A 165 16.26 -12.75 -14.07
N PRO A 166 17.29 -12.95 -14.92
CA PRO A 166 17.64 -14.24 -15.45
C PRO A 166 17.84 -15.29 -14.35
N GLY A 167 17.28 -16.48 -14.55
CA GLY A 167 17.45 -17.62 -13.63
C GLY A 167 16.41 -17.71 -12.52
N ILE A 168 15.39 -16.85 -12.49
CA ILE A 168 14.23 -17.06 -11.63
C ILE A 168 13.46 -18.30 -12.12
N ALA A 169 13.20 -19.25 -11.22
CA ALA A 169 12.61 -20.54 -11.54
C ALA A 169 11.08 -20.50 -11.65
N ASN A 170 10.42 -19.69 -10.83
CA ASN A 170 8.95 -19.60 -10.78
C ASN A 170 8.46 -18.15 -10.99
N ASN A 171 7.69 -17.97 -12.06
CA ASN A 171 7.08 -16.69 -12.41
C ASN A 171 6.05 -16.20 -11.40
N GLU A 172 5.35 -17.11 -10.70
CA GLU A 172 4.39 -16.74 -9.65
C GLU A 172 5.11 -16.10 -8.46
N GLY A 173 6.19 -16.73 -7.97
CA GLY A 173 7.03 -16.15 -6.92
C GLY A 173 7.56 -14.77 -7.33
N ARG A 174 8.00 -14.62 -8.58
CA ARG A 174 8.44 -13.32 -9.12
C ARG A 174 7.33 -12.27 -9.13
N HIS A 175 6.13 -12.63 -9.59
CA HIS A 175 4.99 -11.72 -9.64
C HIS A 175 4.59 -11.26 -8.22
N HIS A 176 4.41 -12.20 -7.28
CA HIS A 176 4.11 -11.90 -5.88
C HIS A 176 5.19 -11.03 -5.24
N PHE A 177 6.46 -11.32 -5.51
CA PHE A 177 7.56 -10.49 -5.02
C PHE A 177 7.46 -9.06 -5.53
N SER A 178 7.36 -8.92 -6.85
CA SER A 178 7.32 -7.63 -7.54
C SER A 178 6.13 -6.78 -7.08
N LEU A 179 4.94 -7.40 -6.98
CA LEU A 179 3.71 -6.77 -6.51
C LEU A 179 3.76 -6.37 -5.03
N ASN A 180 4.55 -7.05 -4.19
CA ASN A 180 4.76 -6.68 -2.79
C ASN A 180 5.83 -5.59 -2.58
N THR A 181 6.49 -5.15 -3.64
CA THR A 181 7.38 -3.99 -3.59
C THR A 181 6.63 -2.71 -3.94
N CYS A 182 7.04 -1.58 -3.36
CA CYS A 182 6.40 -0.30 -3.66
C CYS A 182 6.54 0.08 -5.15
N ASN A 183 7.68 -0.19 -5.78
CA ASN A 183 7.91 0.18 -7.18
C ASN A 183 7.33 -0.81 -8.19
N GLY A 184 7.28 -2.11 -7.87
CA GLY A 184 6.66 -3.09 -8.76
C GLY A 184 5.13 -2.98 -8.78
N CYS A 185 4.50 -2.77 -7.61
CA CYS A 185 3.06 -2.51 -7.52
C CYS A 185 2.66 -1.24 -8.30
N HIS A 186 3.36 -0.14 -8.05
CA HIS A 186 3.08 1.10 -8.77
C HIS A 186 3.54 1.07 -10.23
N GLY A 187 4.42 0.15 -10.61
CA GLY A 187 4.87 -0.07 -11.99
C GLY A 187 3.99 -1.05 -12.76
N GLY A 188 4.64 -2.01 -13.42
CA GLY A 188 4.07 -2.91 -14.41
C GLY A 188 3.20 -4.05 -13.86
N GLU A 189 3.22 -4.33 -12.55
CA GLU A 189 2.45 -5.46 -11.99
C GLU A 189 0.97 -5.15 -11.81
N ALA A 190 0.66 -4.02 -11.16
CA ALA A 190 -0.72 -3.60 -10.97
C ALA A 190 -1.13 -2.46 -11.91
N GLY A 191 -0.17 -1.86 -12.62
CA GLY A 191 -0.40 -0.73 -13.51
C GLY A 191 -1.27 0.30 -12.82
N ALA A 192 -0.87 0.73 -11.60
CA ALA A 192 -1.64 1.52 -10.63
C ALA A 192 -1.97 2.94 -11.17
N GLN A 193 -2.74 2.94 -12.25
CA GLN A 193 -3.22 4.06 -13.00
C GLN A 193 -4.67 4.28 -12.56
N LEU A 194 -5.00 5.52 -12.21
CA LEU A 194 -6.39 5.90 -12.01
C LEU A 194 -7.10 5.90 -13.38
N PRO A 195 -8.37 5.46 -13.46
CA PRO A 195 -9.14 5.55 -14.68
C PRO A 195 -9.18 6.99 -15.21
N THR A 196 -9.09 7.16 -16.52
CA THR A 196 -9.38 8.44 -17.18
C THR A 196 -10.89 8.68 -17.17
N VAL A 197 -11.36 9.76 -16.55
CA VAL A 197 -12.77 10.19 -16.65
C VAL A 197 -12.83 11.61 -17.22
N GLY A 198 -13.62 11.82 -18.28
CA GLY A 198 -13.88 13.15 -18.86
C GLY A 198 -12.72 13.80 -19.63
N GLY A 199 -11.63 13.08 -19.88
CA GLY A 199 -10.47 13.63 -20.56
C GLY A 199 -9.58 14.55 -19.71
N LEU A 200 -9.74 14.54 -18.38
CA LEU A 200 -8.80 15.19 -17.47
C LEU A 200 -8.51 14.33 -16.22
N PRO A 201 -7.38 13.61 -16.14
CA PRO A 201 -6.72 13.34 -14.86
C PRO A 201 -6.10 14.64 -14.33
N LEU A 202 -6.08 14.84 -13.02
CA LEU A 202 -5.32 15.94 -12.41
C LEU A 202 -3.83 15.78 -12.77
N ASP A 203 -3.26 16.78 -13.42
CA ASP A 203 -1.81 16.89 -13.57
C ASP A 203 -1.22 17.18 -12.18
N PRO A 204 -0.39 16.27 -11.63
CA PRO A 204 0.28 16.48 -10.37
C PRO A 204 1.38 17.54 -10.46
N VAL A 205 1.50 18.33 -11.53
CA VAL A 205 2.44 19.47 -11.61
C VAL A 205 1.71 20.80 -11.45
N THR A 206 0.45 20.93 -11.87
CA THR A 206 -0.24 22.22 -11.98
C THR A 206 -1.49 22.36 -11.11
N GLY A 207 -2.06 21.27 -10.58
CA GLY A 207 -3.25 21.33 -9.72
C GLY A 207 -4.53 21.86 -10.42
N MET A 208 -4.48 22.03 -11.74
CA MET A 208 -5.63 22.33 -12.59
C MET A 208 -5.92 21.11 -13.46
N GLY A 209 -7.20 20.84 -13.73
CA GLY A 209 -7.64 19.68 -14.53
C GLY A 209 -6.93 19.66 -15.88
N ALA A 210 -6.22 18.57 -16.17
CA ALA A 210 -5.25 18.54 -17.26
C ALA A 210 -5.78 17.91 -18.53
N THR A 211 -5.71 18.69 -19.60
CA THR A 211 -6.04 18.36 -20.98
C THR A 211 -5.46 17.00 -21.44
N GLY A 212 -6.33 16.06 -21.83
CA GLY A 212 -5.97 14.91 -22.68
C GLY A 212 -5.05 13.84 -22.04
N PRO A 213 -4.66 12.80 -22.79
CA PRO A 213 -3.99 11.59 -22.28
C PRO A 213 -2.50 11.82 -21.92
N SER A 214 -2.21 12.70 -20.97
CA SER A 214 -0.85 13.14 -20.64
C SER A 214 -0.37 12.75 -19.25
N SER A 215 -0.26 11.45 -18.96
CA SER A 215 0.99 10.92 -18.37
C SER A 215 0.94 9.40 -18.32
N ASN A 216 2.00 8.75 -18.80
CA ASN A 216 2.22 7.34 -18.52
C ASN A 216 2.62 7.10 -17.05
N ALA A 217 2.75 8.13 -16.22
CA ALA A 217 3.32 8.04 -14.88
C ALA A 217 2.40 7.29 -13.89
N PRO A 218 2.98 6.49 -12.99
CA PRO A 218 2.21 5.79 -11.97
C PRO A 218 1.57 6.77 -10.96
N SER A 219 0.34 6.48 -10.52
CA SER A 219 -0.31 7.27 -9.47
C SER A 219 0.35 6.99 -8.12
N PHE A 220 0.52 8.03 -7.29
CA PHE A 220 0.91 7.85 -5.88
C PHE A 220 -0.25 7.25 -5.05
N VAL A 221 -1.50 7.52 -5.42
CA VAL A 221 -2.70 7.18 -4.65
C VAL A 221 -3.56 6.15 -5.36
N HIS A 222 -4.20 5.27 -4.59
CA HIS A 222 -5.25 4.37 -5.08
C HIS A 222 -6.65 4.98 -5.05
N ILE A 223 -6.85 6.07 -4.31
CA ILE A 223 -8.09 6.82 -4.19
C ILE A 223 -7.78 8.26 -4.60
N ALA A 224 -8.43 8.74 -5.65
CA ALA A 224 -8.24 10.11 -6.12
C ALA A 224 -8.89 11.13 -5.19
N GLU A 225 -8.31 12.32 -5.14
CA GLU A 225 -8.97 13.50 -4.60
C GLU A 225 -10.29 13.76 -5.32
N ARG A 226 -11.23 14.37 -4.60
CA ARG A 226 -12.58 14.65 -5.09
C ARG A 226 -13.07 15.99 -4.59
N ASN A 227 -13.99 16.59 -5.36
CA ASN A 227 -14.77 17.72 -4.86
C ASN A 227 -15.71 17.26 -3.74
N ALA A 228 -16.11 18.20 -2.88
CA ALA A 228 -17.18 17.97 -1.92
C ALA A 228 -18.42 17.40 -2.63
N MET A 229 -19.09 16.43 -2.00
CA MET A 229 -20.29 15.76 -2.51
C MET A 229 -20.10 14.88 -3.77
N SER A 230 -18.92 14.87 -4.40
CA SER A 230 -18.60 13.91 -5.47
C SER A 230 -18.15 12.57 -4.88
N GLN A 231 -18.17 11.49 -5.65
CA GLN A 231 -17.50 10.25 -5.28
C GLN A 231 -16.02 10.31 -5.70
N SER A 232 -15.12 9.71 -4.92
CA SER A 232 -13.71 9.58 -5.32
C SER A 232 -13.57 8.54 -6.44
N HIS A 233 -12.64 8.79 -7.35
CA HIS A 233 -12.23 7.76 -8.30
C HIS A 233 -11.31 6.76 -7.63
N LEU A 234 -11.55 5.47 -7.87
CA LEU A 234 -10.76 4.37 -7.32
C LEU A 234 -9.88 3.77 -8.43
N SER A 235 -8.65 3.40 -8.08
CA SER A 235 -7.74 2.74 -9.00
C SER A 235 -8.27 1.37 -9.41
N ARG A 236 -7.88 0.92 -10.60
CA ARG A 236 -8.27 -0.40 -11.13
C ARG A 236 -7.83 -1.56 -10.24
N PHE A 237 -6.74 -1.39 -9.52
CA PHE A 237 -6.29 -2.32 -8.50
C PHE A 237 -7.31 -2.54 -7.38
N LEU A 238 -7.99 -1.47 -6.95
CA LEU A 238 -9.02 -1.55 -5.93
C LEU A 238 -10.30 -2.21 -6.47
N THR A 239 -10.72 -1.85 -7.68
CA THR A 239 -12.06 -2.16 -8.20
C THR A 239 -12.13 -3.37 -9.12
N GLY A 240 -11.01 -3.83 -9.67
CA GLY A 240 -10.97 -4.87 -10.68
C GLY A 240 -11.68 -4.59 -12.00
N THR A 241 -12.04 -3.33 -12.23
CA THR A 241 -12.72 -2.91 -13.45
C THR A 241 -11.81 -3.04 -14.67
N GLY A 242 -12.37 -3.17 -15.88
CA GLY A 242 -11.56 -3.29 -17.10
C GLY A 242 -11.03 -4.70 -17.38
N SER A 243 -10.11 -4.82 -18.35
CA SER A 243 -9.52 -6.11 -18.71
C SER A 243 -8.45 -6.53 -17.71
N ALA A 244 -8.28 -7.85 -17.57
CA ALA A 244 -7.15 -8.41 -16.84
C ALA A 244 -5.82 -7.83 -17.39
N LEU A 245 -4.87 -7.61 -16.48
CA LEU A 245 -3.52 -7.20 -16.79
C LEU A 245 -2.69 -8.43 -17.14
N SER A 246 -2.11 -8.47 -18.33
CA SER A 246 -1.17 -9.55 -18.66
C SER A 246 0.10 -9.40 -17.82
N ASP A 247 0.44 -10.46 -17.10
CA ASP A 247 1.72 -10.60 -16.42
C ASP A 247 2.86 -10.34 -17.42
N PRO A 248 3.83 -9.46 -17.09
CA PRO A 248 4.76 -8.93 -18.09
C PRO A 248 5.81 -9.93 -18.60
N VAL A 249 5.89 -11.13 -18.00
CA VAL A 249 6.81 -12.19 -18.42
C VAL A 249 6.05 -13.40 -18.98
N SER A 250 5.07 -13.91 -18.24
CA SER A 250 4.33 -15.12 -18.63
C SER A 250 3.12 -14.84 -19.53
N GLY A 251 2.63 -13.60 -19.58
CA GLY A 251 1.38 -13.24 -20.23
C GLY A 251 0.11 -13.71 -19.51
N VAL A 252 0.24 -14.44 -18.39
CA VAL A 252 -0.88 -14.91 -17.58
C VAL A 252 -1.76 -13.72 -17.17
N PRO A 253 -3.08 -13.74 -17.43
CA PRO A 253 -3.96 -12.66 -17.02
C PRO A 253 -4.05 -12.54 -15.49
N ARG A 254 -3.84 -11.33 -14.97
CA ARG A 254 -3.96 -10.93 -13.57
C ARG A 254 -5.19 -10.05 -13.39
N VAL A 255 -6.03 -10.39 -12.41
CA VAL A 255 -7.20 -9.61 -12.01
C VAL A 255 -7.00 -9.20 -10.56
N PHE A 256 -7.24 -7.93 -10.28
CA PHE A 256 -7.17 -7.36 -8.94
C PHE A 256 -8.58 -7.01 -8.49
N ASP A 257 -8.93 -7.20 -7.23
CA ASP A 257 -10.16 -6.68 -6.64
C ASP A 257 -9.93 -6.54 -5.13
N ASP A 258 -9.09 -5.57 -4.80
CA ASP A 258 -8.65 -5.38 -3.41
C ASP A 258 -9.82 -4.95 -2.51
N LEU A 259 -10.87 -4.31 -3.05
CA LEU A 259 -12.06 -3.97 -2.27
C LEU A 259 -12.84 -5.22 -1.87
N THR A 260 -13.11 -6.13 -2.80
CA THR A 260 -13.81 -7.39 -2.48
C THR A 260 -12.96 -8.24 -1.53
N ARG A 261 -11.65 -8.29 -1.74
CA ARG A 261 -10.73 -8.99 -0.81
C ARG A 261 -10.81 -8.39 0.60
N ARG A 262 -10.69 -7.07 0.75
CA ARG A 262 -10.76 -6.40 2.05
C ARG A 262 -12.14 -6.56 2.71
N ALA A 263 -13.21 -6.55 1.94
CA ALA A 263 -14.56 -6.81 2.46
C ALA A 263 -14.67 -8.22 3.04
N ALA A 264 -14.12 -9.23 2.37
CA ALA A 264 -14.08 -10.61 2.86
C ALA A 264 -13.19 -10.75 4.12
N ASP A 265 -12.05 -10.07 4.16
CA ASP A 265 -11.16 -10.08 5.32
C ASP A 265 -11.80 -9.39 6.54
N LEU A 266 -12.51 -8.27 6.32
CA LEU A 266 -13.28 -7.58 7.36
C LEU A 266 -14.45 -8.44 7.86
N ASP A 267 -15.16 -9.11 6.95
CA ASP A 267 -16.25 -10.02 7.30
C ASP A 267 -15.76 -11.22 8.12
N PHE A 268 -14.64 -11.81 7.72
CA PHE A 268 -13.98 -12.84 8.51
C PHE A 268 -13.65 -12.32 9.92
N ALA A 269 -13.06 -11.13 10.03
CA ALA A 269 -12.73 -10.52 11.32
C ALA A 269 -13.97 -10.23 12.18
N ALA A 270 -15.06 -9.76 11.58
CA ALA A 270 -16.30 -9.45 12.28
C ALA A 270 -17.04 -10.71 12.77
N ASN A 271 -17.03 -11.79 11.99
CA ASN A 271 -17.96 -12.91 12.19
C ASN A 271 -17.31 -14.19 12.70
N MET A 272 -16.03 -14.45 12.43
CA MET A 272 -15.42 -15.75 12.76
C MET A 272 -15.12 -15.93 14.26
N PRO A 273 -15.18 -17.17 14.78
CA PRO A 273 -14.82 -17.44 16.17
C PRO A 273 -13.40 -16.96 16.50
N CYS A 274 -13.18 -16.54 17.75
CA CYS A 274 -11.87 -16.04 18.18
C CYS A 274 -10.71 -17.01 17.94
N LEU A 275 -10.96 -18.31 18.06
CA LEU A 275 -9.98 -19.34 17.78
C LEU A 275 -9.48 -19.30 16.33
N MET A 276 -10.37 -19.02 15.37
CA MET A 276 -10.01 -18.90 13.97
C MET A 276 -9.19 -17.62 13.71
N LEU A 277 -9.55 -16.50 14.34
CA LEU A 277 -8.79 -15.25 14.25
C LEU A 277 -7.36 -15.38 14.76
N SER A 278 -7.13 -16.14 15.84
CA SER A 278 -5.79 -16.39 16.37
C SER A 278 -4.94 -17.34 15.52
N LEU A 279 -5.57 -18.14 14.65
CA LEU A 279 -4.91 -19.17 13.84
C LEU A 279 -4.70 -18.73 12.38
N THR A 280 -5.19 -17.55 11.98
CA THR A 280 -4.98 -16.98 10.66
C THR A 280 -3.89 -15.92 10.66
N PRO A 281 -2.60 -16.28 10.48
CA PRO A 281 -1.58 -15.29 10.08
C PRO A 281 -1.94 -14.63 8.73
N ALA A 282 -2.80 -15.29 7.94
CA ALA A 282 -3.26 -14.90 6.62
C ALA A 282 -3.93 -13.52 6.52
N LEU A 283 -4.53 -12.97 7.58
CA LEU A 283 -5.08 -11.60 7.50
C LEU A 283 -3.98 -10.53 7.51
N ALA A 284 -2.82 -10.82 8.12
CA ALA A 284 -1.68 -9.92 8.19
C ALA A 284 -0.72 -10.06 6.99
N THR A 285 -0.74 -11.22 6.31
CA THR A 285 0.18 -11.56 5.20
C THR A 285 -0.48 -11.64 3.83
N ARG A 286 -1.80 -11.41 3.72
CA ARG A 286 -2.50 -11.15 2.44
C ARG A 286 -2.20 -9.74 1.90
N SER A 287 -0.97 -9.29 2.05
CA SER A 287 -0.41 -8.27 1.16
C SER A 287 -0.12 -8.97 -0.16
N HIS A 288 -1.01 -8.68 -1.12
CA HIS A 288 -0.95 -8.87 -2.58
C HIS A 288 -0.22 -10.11 -3.15
#